data_AF-A0A1R0WB45-F1
#
_entry.id   AF-A0A1R0WB45-F1
#
_cell.length_a   1.000
_cell.length_b   1.000
_cell.length_c   1.000
_cell.angle_alpha   90.00
_cell.angle_beta   90.00
_cell.angle_gamma   90.00
#
_symmetry.space_group_name_H-M   'P 1'
#
loop_
_entity.id
_entity.type
_entity.pdbx_description
1 polymer ?
#
loop_
_entity_poly.entity_id
_entity_poly.type
_entity_poly.pdbx_seq_one_letter_code
_entity_poly.pdbx_strand_id
1 'polypeptide(L)'
;MTNKEITIKKPLTPENRSLGELVIQGDMERIIQLYGHPYTIKGTVVHGQALGRTLGYPTINLGGEADLYVSPKPGIYFGTSVIFEGDRETEQYNAIISAGYRPTVGGESYFIEAFLLDYSGDMYGRNVSLQFLKYVREEITFANLDELIIQMKLDEQHARDYFSHKNLLNKQ
;
A
#
# COMPACT_ATOMS: atom_id res chain seq x y z
N MET A 1 -38.40 6.76 -32.17
CA MET A 1 -37.08 6.09 -32.26
C MET A 1 -36.03 7.13 -31.96
N THR A 2 -35.57 7.19 -30.72
CA THR A 2 -34.63 8.23 -30.24
C THR A 2 -33.24 7.63 -30.22
N ASN A 3 -32.36 8.10 -31.11
CA ASN A 3 -30.97 7.69 -31.17
C ASN A 3 -30.26 8.15 -29.88
N LYS A 4 -29.83 7.19 -29.05
CA LYS A 4 -28.83 7.45 -28.01
C LYS A 4 -27.49 7.57 -28.72
N GLU A 5 -26.92 8.78 -28.71
CA GLU A 5 -25.51 8.97 -29.05
C GLU A 5 -24.67 8.14 -28.08
N ILE A 6 -24.01 7.12 -28.61
CA ILE A 6 -22.98 6.38 -27.89
C ILE A 6 -21.75 7.29 -27.91
N THR A 7 -21.52 8.02 -26.82
CA THR A 7 -20.27 8.76 -26.62
C THR A 7 -19.14 7.74 -26.56
N ILE A 8 -18.42 7.57 -27.67
CA ILE A 8 -17.20 6.78 -27.73
C ILE A 8 -16.19 7.50 -26.85
N LYS A 9 -15.92 6.96 -25.65
CA LYS A 9 -14.86 7.47 -24.77
C LYS A 9 -13.54 7.41 -25.55
N LYS A 10 -12.94 8.58 -25.78
CA LYS A 10 -11.64 8.71 -26.44
C LYS A 10 -10.61 7.83 -25.70
N PRO A 11 -9.75 7.06 -26.39
CA PRO A 11 -8.75 6.24 -25.74
C PRO A 11 -7.81 7.12 -24.91
N LEU A 12 -7.59 6.74 -23.65
CA LEU A 12 -6.76 7.48 -22.71
C LEU A 12 -5.30 7.38 -23.13
N THR A 13 -4.67 8.52 -23.39
CA THR A 13 -3.23 8.60 -23.58
C THR A 13 -2.51 8.48 -22.22
N PRO A 14 -1.20 8.15 -22.17
CA PRO A 14 -0.42 8.09 -20.91
C PRO A 14 -0.44 9.37 -20.06
N GLU A 15 -0.86 10.48 -20.67
CA GLU A 15 -1.00 11.82 -20.10
C GLU A 15 -2.43 12.18 -19.67
N ASN A 16 -3.41 11.29 -19.89
CA ASN A 16 -4.83 11.51 -19.56
C ASN A 16 -5.45 10.41 -18.68
N ARG A 17 -4.67 9.51 -18.08
CA ARG A 17 -5.22 8.48 -17.16
C ARG A 17 -5.74 9.13 -15.88
N SER A 18 -6.91 8.68 -15.43
CA SER A 18 -7.48 9.10 -14.15
C SER A 18 -6.69 8.51 -12.97
N LEU A 19 -6.74 9.16 -11.81
CA LEU A 19 -6.12 8.67 -10.57
C LEU A 19 -6.51 7.22 -10.28
N GLY A 20 -7.80 6.89 -10.41
CA GLY A 20 -8.30 5.53 -10.14
C GLY A 20 -7.71 4.47 -11.07
N GLU A 21 -7.49 4.78 -12.35
CA GLU A 21 -6.88 3.85 -13.30
C GLU A 21 -5.41 3.58 -12.98
N LEU A 22 -4.67 4.63 -12.58
CA LEU A 22 -3.29 4.47 -12.15
C LEU A 22 -3.18 3.62 -10.88
N VAL A 23 -4.10 3.81 -9.93
CA VAL A 23 -4.17 3.01 -8.70
C VAL A 23 -4.44 1.54 -9.01
N ILE A 24 -5.41 1.25 -9.88
CA ILE A 24 -5.77 -0.13 -10.30
C ILE A 24 -4.62 -0.80 -11.08
N GLN A 25 -3.81 -0.01 -11.80
CA GLN A 25 -2.64 -0.52 -12.53
C GLN A 25 -1.38 -0.66 -11.67
N GLY A 26 -1.38 -0.11 -10.45
CA GLY A 26 -0.20 -0.09 -9.58
C GLY A 26 0.82 1.00 -9.96
N ASP A 27 0.47 1.97 -10.80
CA ASP A 27 1.39 3.00 -11.31
C ASP A 27 1.54 4.17 -10.31
N MET A 28 2.04 3.85 -9.11
CA MET A 28 2.13 4.77 -7.98
C MET A 28 3.13 5.91 -8.23
N GLU A 29 4.22 5.63 -8.95
CA GLU A 29 5.23 6.63 -9.29
C GLU A 29 4.65 7.69 -10.23
N ARG A 30 3.81 7.29 -11.20
CA ARG A 30 3.14 8.21 -12.10
C ARG A 30 2.11 9.08 -11.38
N ILE A 31 1.42 8.55 -10.37
CA ILE A 31 0.53 9.35 -9.52
C ILE A 31 1.29 10.50 -8.88
N ILE A 32 2.46 10.22 -8.29
CA ILE A 32 3.30 11.27 -7.66
C ILE A 32 3.73 12.30 -8.70
N GLN A 33 4.13 11.88 -9.89
CA GLN A 33 4.54 12.80 -10.97
C GLN A 33 3.42 13.71 -11.46
N LEU A 34 2.18 13.19 -11.56
CA LEU A 34 1.04 13.92 -12.12
C LEU A 34 0.30 14.77 -11.08
N TYR A 35 0.17 14.27 -9.85
CA TYR A 35 -0.64 14.88 -8.79
C TYR A 35 0.21 15.55 -7.71
N GLY A 36 1.53 15.35 -7.71
CA GLY A 36 2.46 15.99 -6.77
C GLY A 36 2.49 15.36 -5.38
N HIS A 37 1.69 14.33 -5.12
CA HIS A 37 1.64 13.62 -3.85
C HIS A 37 1.34 12.12 -4.07
N PRO A 38 1.74 11.24 -3.13
CA PRO A 38 1.42 9.83 -3.21
C PRO A 38 -0.08 9.55 -3.04
N TYR A 39 -0.52 8.43 -3.60
CA TYR A 39 -1.83 7.88 -3.24
C TYR A 39 -1.81 7.45 -1.78
N THR A 40 -2.81 7.87 -1.02
CA THR A 40 -2.81 7.73 0.44
C THR A 40 -4.13 7.16 0.91
N ILE A 41 -4.06 6.13 1.74
CA ILE A 41 -5.22 5.51 2.39
C ILE A 41 -5.10 5.75 3.90
N LYS A 42 -6.15 6.31 4.49
CA LYS A 42 -6.25 6.53 5.94
C LYS A 42 -7.04 5.40 6.58
N GLY A 43 -6.74 5.12 7.84
CA GLY A 43 -7.51 4.18 8.62
C GLY A 43 -6.97 4.02 10.03
N THR A 44 -7.62 3.15 10.78
CA THR A 44 -7.23 2.79 12.14
C THR A 44 -6.53 1.44 12.12
N VAL A 45 -5.46 1.29 12.88
CA VAL A 45 -4.77 0.01 13.01
C VAL A 45 -5.60 -0.96 13.83
N VAL A 46 -5.89 -2.12 13.24
CA VAL A 46 -6.71 -3.18 13.85
C VAL A 46 -5.91 -4.47 14.02
N HIS A 47 -6.46 -5.41 14.79
CA HIS A 47 -5.89 -6.75 14.91
C HIS A 47 -6.07 -7.54 13.61
N GLY A 48 -4.98 -8.12 13.11
CA GLY A 48 -4.98 -9.09 12.02
C GLY A 48 -4.71 -10.52 12.51
N GLN A 49 -4.30 -11.40 11.58
CA GLN A 49 -3.97 -12.80 11.89
C GLN A 49 -2.66 -12.98 12.69
N ALA A 50 -1.89 -11.90 12.91
CA ALA A 50 -0.67 -11.85 13.70
C ALA A 50 0.46 -12.84 13.30
N LEU A 51 0.36 -13.49 12.14
CA LEU A 51 1.37 -14.44 11.64
C LEU A 51 2.74 -13.78 11.46
N GLY A 52 2.79 -12.55 10.95
CA GLY A 52 4.05 -11.83 10.79
C GLY A 52 4.83 -11.68 12.10
N ARG A 53 4.14 -11.50 13.23
CA ARG A 53 4.76 -11.35 14.55
C ARG A 53 5.57 -12.60 14.95
N THR A 54 5.07 -13.80 14.64
CA THR A 54 5.79 -15.04 14.95
C THR A 54 7.03 -15.24 14.08
N LEU A 55 7.13 -14.52 12.96
CA LEU A 55 8.23 -14.60 11.99
C LEU A 55 9.24 -13.46 12.12
N GLY A 56 9.08 -12.58 13.11
CA GLY A 56 9.92 -11.39 13.27
C GLY A 56 9.53 -10.18 12.40
N TYR A 57 8.38 -10.25 11.72
CA TYR A 57 7.85 -9.22 10.84
C TYR A 57 6.44 -8.77 11.29
N PRO A 58 6.29 -8.12 12.45
CA PRO A 58 4.99 -7.64 12.91
C PRO A 58 4.40 -6.65 11.90
N THR A 59 3.21 -6.95 11.38
CA THR A 59 2.48 -6.08 10.47
C THR A 59 1.32 -5.39 11.17
N ILE A 60 1.10 -4.12 10.84
CA ILE A 60 -0.14 -3.43 11.14
C ILE A 60 -1.18 -3.79 10.08
N ASN A 61 -2.43 -3.97 10.49
CA ASN A 61 -3.56 -4.15 9.57
C ASN A 61 -4.37 -2.87 9.57
N LEU A 62 -4.70 -2.35 8.38
CA LEU A 62 -5.52 -1.16 8.26
C LEU A 62 -6.99 -1.56 8.17
N GLY A 63 -7.82 -1.01 9.05
CA GLY A 63 -9.28 -1.15 9.00
C GLY A 63 -10.00 0.20 8.87
N GLY A 64 -11.33 0.16 8.72
CA GLY A 64 -12.19 1.34 8.73
C GLY A 64 -12.36 1.98 7.35
N GLU A 65 -12.05 3.27 7.23
CA GLU A 65 -12.27 4.09 6.03
C GLU A 65 -11.53 3.61 4.77
N ALA A 66 -10.62 2.64 4.89
CA ALA A 66 -9.92 2.02 3.78
C ALA A 66 -10.85 1.51 2.67
N ASP A 67 -12.06 1.07 3.02
CA ASP A 67 -13.06 0.56 2.07
C ASP A 67 -13.69 1.64 1.18
N LEU A 68 -13.49 2.93 1.50
CA LEU A 68 -14.00 4.06 0.71
C LEU A 68 -13.08 4.46 -0.44
N TYR A 69 -11.90 3.85 -0.53
CA TYR A 69 -10.86 4.17 -1.49
C TYR A 69 -10.90 3.25 -2.70
N VAL A 70 -10.33 3.72 -3.83
CA VAL A 70 -10.04 2.83 -4.95
C VAL A 70 -8.99 1.83 -4.47
N SER A 71 -9.32 0.54 -4.48
CA SER A 71 -8.41 -0.52 -4.10
C SER A 71 -7.17 -0.52 -5.01
N PRO A 72 -5.95 -0.38 -4.46
CA PRO A 72 -4.73 -0.57 -5.23
C PRO A 72 -4.68 -1.91 -5.95
N LYS A 73 -3.82 -2.03 -6.98
CA LYS A 73 -3.48 -3.33 -7.55
C LYS A 73 -3.04 -4.30 -6.44
N PRO A 74 -3.50 -5.56 -6.39
CA PRO A 74 -2.95 -6.53 -5.46
C PRO A 74 -1.43 -6.71 -5.63
N GLY A 75 -0.69 -6.76 -4.53
CA GLY A 75 0.75 -6.91 -4.51
C GLY A 75 1.45 -6.22 -3.35
N ILE A 76 2.77 -6.15 -3.48
CA ILE A 76 3.68 -5.52 -2.54
C ILE A 76 4.09 -4.14 -3.04
N TYR A 77 4.15 -3.20 -2.11
CA TYR A 77 4.50 -1.82 -2.34
C TYR A 77 5.56 -1.36 -1.35
N PHE A 78 6.36 -0.38 -1.77
CA PHE A 78 7.10 0.47 -0.85
C PHE A 78 6.31 1.75 -0.60
N GLY A 79 6.29 2.18 0.64
CA GLY A 79 5.49 3.32 1.08
C GLY A 79 5.97 3.90 2.40
N THR A 80 5.18 4.80 2.96
CA THR A 80 5.39 5.33 4.31
C THR A 80 4.10 5.24 5.11
N SER A 81 4.23 5.05 6.42
CA SER A 81 3.14 5.16 7.37
C SER A 81 3.34 6.43 8.18
N VAL A 82 2.38 7.35 8.08
CA VAL A 82 2.32 8.56 8.90
C VAL A 82 1.32 8.33 10.03
N ILE A 83 1.70 8.70 11.25
CA ILE A 83 0.89 8.49 12.45
C ILE A 83 0.34 9.80 12.95
N PHE A 84 -0.90 9.77 13.41
CA PHE A 84 -1.64 10.94 13.84
C PHE A 84 -2.03 10.87 15.32
N GLU A 85 -1.93 12.01 16.01
CA GLU A 85 -2.59 12.28 17.29
C GLU A 85 -3.60 13.41 17.08
N GLY A 86 -4.89 13.08 17.05
CA GLY A 86 -5.91 13.98 16.53
C GLY A 86 -5.64 14.30 15.05
N ASP A 87 -5.54 15.58 14.71
CA ASP A 87 -5.25 16.06 13.35
C ASP A 87 -3.75 16.30 13.09
N ARG A 88 -2.88 16.01 14.07
CA ARG A 88 -1.45 16.30 14.00
C ARG A 88 -0.65 15.05 13.63
N GLU A 89 0.22 15.19 12.64
CA GLU A 89 1.26 14.21 12.33
C GLU A 89 2.34 14.21 13.42
N THR A 90 2.67 13.04 13.95
CA THR A 90 3.64 12.87 15.05
C THR A 90 4.85 12.07 14.65
N GLU A 91 4.67 11.01 13.87
CA GLU A 91 5.72 10.07 13.51
C GLU A 91 5.53 9.59 12.07
N GLN A 92 6.63 9.26 11.39
CA GLN A 92 6.60 8.66 10.06
C GLN A 92 7.61 7.53 9.95
N TYR A 93 7.19 6.40 9.40
CA TYR A 93 8.01 5.22 9.17
C TYR A 93 8.01 4.83 7.70
N ASN A 94 9.15 4.34 7.20
CA ASN A 94 9.18 3.62 5.93
C ASN A 94 8.44 2.29 6.08
N ALA A 95 7.76 1.86 5.04
CA ALA A 95 6.88 0.70 5.10
C ALA A 95 6.99 -0.18 3.85
N ILE A 96 6.83 -1.48 4.06
CA ILE A 96 6.49 -2.45 3.03
C ILE A 96 5.00 -2.74 3.20
N ILE A 97 4.21 -2.39 2.19
CA ILE A 97 2.75 -2.51 2.23
C ILE A 97 2.35 -3.69 1.37
N SER A 98 1.59 -4.62 1.95
CA SER A 98 0.91 -5.69 1.25
C SER A 98 -0.56 -5.31 1.09
N ALA A 99 -1.08 -5.38 -0.13
CA ALA A 99 -2.48 -5.11 -0.39
C ALA A 99 -3.04 -6.19 -1.32
N GLY A 100 -4.23 -6.68 -1.05
CA GLY A 100 -4.76 -7.83 -1.77
C GLY A 100 -6.14 -8.25 -1.28
N TYR A 101 -6.56 -9.45 -1.66
CA TYR A 101 -7.86 -10.00 -1.30
C TYR A 101 -7.70 -11.24 -0.42
N ARG A 102 -8.56 -11.36 0.60
CA ARG A 102 -8.68 -12.56 1.43
C ARG A 102 -10.06 -13.18 1.24
N PRO A 103 -10.14 -14.52 1.13
CA PRO A 103 -11.42 -15.21 1.18
C PRO A 103 -12.14 -14.93 2.51
N THR A 104 -13.43 -14.60 2.44
CA THR A 104 -14.30 -14.41 3.61
C THR A 104 -15.65 -15.11 3.42
N VAL A 105 -16.43 -15.22 4.48
CA VAL A 105 -17.79 -15.77 4.40
C VAL A 105 -18.65 -14.79 3.59
N GLY A 106 -18.97 -15.15 2.34
CA GLY A 106 -19.78 -14.34 1.44
C GLY A 106 -19.01 -13.68 0.28
N GLY A 107 -17.71 -13.90 0.13
CA GLY A 107 -16.92 -13.41 -0.99
C GLY A 107 -15.45 -13.21 -0.66
N GLU A 108 -14.88 -12.10 -1.12
CA GLU A 108 -13.52 -11.69 -0.82
C GLU A 108 -13.54 -10.30 -0.19
N SER A 109 -12.67 -10.06 0.80
CA SER A 109 -12.46 -8.73 1.38
C SER A 109 -11.10 -8.21 0.97
N TYR A 110 -11.02 -6.96 0.52
CA TYR A 110 -9.75 -6.30 0.30
C TYR A 110 -9.07 -6.01 1.64
N PHE A 111 -7.76 -6.23 1.73
CA PHE A 111 -6.97 -5.95 2.93
C PHE A 111 -5.76 -5.09 2.59
N ILE A 112 -5.29 -4.34 3.59
CA ILE A 112 -4.02 -3.63 3.55
C ILE A 112 -3.27 -3.93 4.86
N GLU A 113 -2.07 -4.47 4.72
CA GLU A 113 -1.14 -4.73 5.80
C GLU A 113 0.16 -3.97 5.54
N ALA A 114 0.84 -3.52 6.59
CA ALA A 114 2.14 -2.88 6.44
C ALA A 114 3.13 -3.36 7.49
N PHE A 115 4.34 -3.72 7.04
CA PHE A 115 5.51 -3.88 7.90
C PHE A 115 6.23 -2.53 7.98
N LEU A 116 6.33 -1.97 9.18
CA LEU A 116 6.99 -0.68 9.42
C LEU A 116 8.47 -0.91 9.74
N LEU A 117 9.35 -0.38 8.90
CA LEU A 117 10.79 -0.51 9.10
C LEU A 117 11.21 0.21 10.38
N ASP A 118 12.02 -0.47 11.17
CA ASP A 118 12.67 0.04 12.38
C ASP A 118 11.69 0.49 13.49
N TYR A 119 10.39 0.21 13.33
CA TYR A 119 9.39 0.42 14.37
C TYR A 119 9.36 -0.77 15.33
N SER A 120 9.23 -0.47 16.63
CA SER A 120 8.93 -1.47 17.64
C SER A 120 7.89 -0.91 18.60
N GLY A 121 6.86 -1.70 18.91
CA GLY A 121 5.76 -1.27 19.77
C GLY A 121 4.41 -1.80 19.32
N ASP A 122 3.36 -1.24 19.94
CA ASP A 122 1.98 -1.53 19.63
C ASP A 122 1.33 -0.31 18.95
N MET A 123 0.71 -0.55 17.80
CA MET A 123 0.00 0.46 17.01
C MET A 123 -1.52 0.34 17.08
N TYR A 124 -2.08 -0.66 17.77
CA TYR A 124 -3.52 -0.89 17.77
C TYR A 124 -4.31 0.33 18.23
N GLY A 125 -5.37 0.65 17.49
CA GLY A 125 -6.24 1.79 17.74
C GLY A 125 -5.67 3.15 17.31
N ARG A 126 -4.41 3.23 16.85
CA ARG A 126 -3.84 4.47 16.32
C ARG A 126 -4.37 4.74 14.91
N ASN A 127 -4.59 6.03 14.62
CA ASN A 127 -4.90 6.49 13.28
C ASN A 127 -3.62 6.68 12.48
N VAL A 128 -3.59 6.10 11.29
CA VAL A 128 -2.44 6.14 10.39
C VAL A 128 -2.90 6.47 8.97
N SER A 129 -1.96 6.97 8.17
CA SER A 129 -2.12 7.03 6.73
C SER A 129 -0.98 6.28 6.06
N LEU A 130 -1.30 5.36 5.17
CA LEU A 130 -0.35 4.64 4.33
C LEU A 130 -0.24 5.34 2.98
N GLN A 131 0.95 5.82 2.67
CA GLN A 131 1.29 6.48 1.41
C GLN A 131 1.99 5.47 0.49
N PHE A 132 1.39 5.19 -0.66
CA PHE A 132 1.90 4.24 -1.64
C PHE A 132 2.87 4.97 -2.58
N LEU A 133 4.15 4.58 -2.54
CA LEU A 133 5.20 5.24 -3.32
C LEU A 133 5.57 4.47 -4.58
N LYS A 134 5.67 3.14 -4.47
CA LYS A 134 6.13 2.29 -5.57
C LYS A 134 5.50 0.91 -5.49
N TYR A 135 5.00 0.40 -6.61
CA TYR A 135 4.64 -1.00 -6.77
C TYR A 135 5.90 -1.85 -7.00
N VAL A 136 6.01 -2.97 -6.30
CA VAL A 136 7.23 -3.80 -6.28
C VAL A 136 7.02 -5.10 -7.04
N ARG A 137 5.99 -5.86 -6.66
CA ARG A 137 5.70 -7.18 -7.23
C ARG A 137 4.27 -7.63 -6.91
N GLU A 138 3.80 -8.63 -7.63
CA GLU A 138 2.56 -9.35 -7.31
C GLU A 138 2.70 -10.17 -6.02
N GLU A 139 1.56 -10.56 -5.43
CA GLU A 139 1.52 -11.51 -4.33
C GLU A 139 2.04 -12.87 -4.81
N ILE A 140 2.79 -13.56 -3.94
CA ILE A 140 3.36 -14.88 -4.22
C ILE A 140 2.75 -15.87 -3.24
N THR A 141 2.30 -17.01 -3.76
CA THR A 141 1.95 -18.17 -2.93
C THR A 141 3.22 -18.96 -2.64
N PHE A 142 3.49 -19.25 -1.38
CA PHE A 142 4.67 -19.99 -0.95
C PHE A 142 4.31 -21.43 -0.61
N ALA A 143 5.18 -22.37 -0.94
CA ALA A 143 4.95 -23.79 -0.64
C ALA A 143 5.18 -24.11 0.85
N ASN A 144 6.00 -23.31 1.52
CA ASN A 144 6.36 -23.47 2.93
C ASN A 144 6.74 -22.13 3.57
N LEU A 145 6.96 -22.18 4.88
CA LEU A 145 7.29 -21.00 5.69
C LEU A 145 8.67 -20.43 5.39
N ASP A 146 9.64 -21.27 5.05
CA ASP A 146 11.02 -20.83 4.80
C ASP A 146 11.11 -19.97 3.53
N GLU A 147 10.40 -20.35 2.47
CA GLU A 147 10.27 -19.57 1.24
C GLU A 147 9.64 -18.18 1.49
N LEU A 148 8.60 -18.13 2.32
CA LEU A 148 7.98 -16.87 2.73
C LEU A 148 9.01 -15.97 3.44
N ILE A 149 9.74 -16.51 4.42
CA ILE A 149 10.74 -15.74 5.18
C ILE A 149 11.86 -15.23 4.26
N ILE A 150 12.34 -16.05 3.32
CA ILE A 150 13.35 -15.65 2.34
C ILE A 150 12.84 -14.46 1.52
N GLN A 151 11.61 -14.52 1.02
CA GLN A 151 11.06 -13.42 0.24
C GLN A 151 10.85 -12.16 1.09
N MET A 152 10.40 -12.28 2.34
CA MET A 152 10.25 -11.13 3.25
C MET A 152 11.58 -10.41 3.51
N LYS A 153 12.67 -11.16 3.68
CA LYS A 153 14.03 -10.60 3.82
C LYS A 153 14.50 -9.88 2.56
N LEU A 154 14.21 -10.44 1.38
CA LEU A 154 14.53 -9.81 0.11
C LEU A 154 13.74 -8.51 -0.08
N ASP A 155 12.44 -8.52 0.24
CA ASP A 155 11.60 -7.34 0.16
C ASP A 155 12.09 -6.25 1.13
N GLU A 156 12.51 -6.62 2.34
CA GLU A 156 13.10 -5.71 3.31
C GLU A 156 14.40 -5.08 2.80
N GLN A 157 15.31 -5.89 2.26
CA GLN A 157 16.56 -5.38 1.69
C GLN A 157 16.29 -4.40 0.55
N HIS A 158 15.40 -4.75 -0.38
CA HIS A 158 15.02 -3.87 -1.49
C HIS A 158 14.35 -2.57 -1.01
N ALA A 159 13.53 -2.63 0.04
CA ALA A 159 12.94 -1.45 0.64
C ALA A 159 14.02 -0.53 1.21
N ARG A 160 14.96 -1.07 1.97
CA ARG A 160 16.08 -0.31 2.55
C ARG A 160 16.92 0.36 1.46
N ASP A 161 17.22 -0.35 0.37
CA ASP A 161 17.93 0.21 -0.77
C ASP A 161 17.13 1.35 -1.43
N TYR A 162 15.83 1.15 -1.67
CA TYR A 162 14.94 2.16 -2.25
C TYR A 162 14.92 3.45 -1.41
N PHE A 163 14.73 3.36 -0.11
CA PHE A 163 14.65 4.52 0.78
C PHE A 163 16.00 5.21 0.99
N SER A 164 17.11 4.47 0.98
CA SER A 164 18.45 5.04 1.01
C SER A 164 18.71 5.94 -0.20
N HIS A 165 18.40 5.46 -1.41
CA HIS A 165 18.59 6.23 -2.65
C HIS A 165 17.68 7.47 -2.70
N LYS A 166 16.41 7.34 -2.29
CA LYS A 166 15.46 8.47 -2.21
C LYS A 166 15.96 9.57 -1.27
N ASN A 167 16.51 9.21 -0.12
CA ASN A 167 17.07 10.17 0.83
C ASN A 167 18.29 10.92 0.27
N LEU A 168 19.10 10.26 -0.57
CA LEU A 168 20.24 10.92 -1.23
C LEU A 168 19.77 11.94 -2.28
N LEU A 169 18.73 11.61 -3.05
CA LEU A 169 18.16 12.51 -4.06
C LEU A 169 17.45 13.73 -3.46
N ASN A 170 16.82 13.58 -2.28
CA ASN A 170 16.14 14.68 -1.60
C ASN A 170 17.07 15.65 -0.84
N LYS A 171 18.38 15.35 -0.76
CA LYS A 171 19.40 16.17 -0.07
C LYS A 171 20.24 17.03 -1.03
N GLN A 172 19.96 16.99 -2.33
CA GLN A 172 20.58 17.85 -3.36
C GLN A 172 19.61 18.96 -3.76
#